data_AF-A0A653N741-F1
#
_entry.id   AF-A0A653N741-F1
#
_cell.length_a   1.000
_cell.length_b   1.000
_cell.length_c   1.000
_cell.angle_alpha   90.00
_cell.angle_beta   90.00
_cell.angle_gamma   90.00
#
_symmetry.space_group_name_H-M   'P 1'
#
loop_
_entity.id
_entity.type
_entity.pdbx_description
1 polymer ?
#
loop_
_entity_poly.entity_id
_entity_poly.type
_entity_poly.pdbx_seq_one_letter_code
_entity_poly.pdbx_strand_id
1 'polypeptide(L)'
;MAERTPRPAQRENRQRLDTPMAHRRALVRRPAYDSDTFGVFAETFARFMGTATFLAYMTMFVLVWVSWNVLAPEDLRWDGYPFIFLTLILSLQASYAAPLILLAQNRQEARDKVIGEQDRQANARGHADMEFLAREVASLRMAVGEVATRDFLRSELRSLLAEIDDRREDRRDEHHDLGRGDGPDDGSRHRG
;
A
#
# COMPACT_ATOMS: atom_id res chain seq x y z
N MET A 1 -25.93 -41.30 54.86
CA MET A 1 -25.28 -41.64 53.58
C MET A 1 -25.22 -40.37 52.75
N ALA A 2 -24.03 -40.04 52.26
CA ALA A 2 -23.71 -38.76 51.65
C ALA A 2 -24.06 -38.75 50.16
N GLU A 3 -24.72 -37.69 49.69
CA GLU A 3 -24.74 -37.36 48.26
C GLU A 3 -24.35 -35.89 48.09
N ARG A 4 -23.12 -35.70 47.59
CA ARG A 4 -22.60 -34.41 47.14
C ARG A 4 -23.27 -34.09 45.80
N THR A 5 -24.15 -33.09 45.78
CA THR A 5 -24.66 -32.53 44.52
C THR A 5 -23.64 -31.54 43.94
N PRO A 6 -23.18 -31.71 42.69
CA PRO A 6 -22.21 -30.82 42.06
C PRO A 6 -22.85 -29.51 41.60
N ARG A 7 -22.18 -28.38 41.86
CA ARG A 7 -22.55 -27.04 41.37
C ARG A 7 -22.33 -26.96 39.85
N PRO A 8 -23.33 -26.61 39.03
CA PRO A 8 -23.08 -26.18 37.66
C PRO A 8 -22.63 -24.72 37.63
N ALA A 9 -21.46 -24.57 37.00
CA ALA A 9 -20.72 -23.37 36.65
C ALA A 9 -21.55 -22.11 36.35
N GLN A 10 -21.15 -21.02 37.02
CA GLN A 10 -21.41 -19.65 36.60
C GLN A 10 -20.90 -19.48 35.17
N ARG A 11 -21.82 -19.37 34.20
CA ARG A 11 -21.50 -18.87 32.86
C ARG A 11 -21.40 -17.36 32.95
N GLU A 12 -20.15 -16.93 33.03
CA GLU A 12 -19.68 -15.56 32.93
C GLU A 12 -20.30 -14.86 31.71
N ASN A 13 -21.26 -13.97 31.95
CA ASN A 13 -21.79 -13.08 30.93
C ASN A 13 -20.75 -11.97 30.65
N ARG A 14 -19.69 -12.31 29.91
CA ARG A 14 -18.82 -11.32 29.25
C ARG A 14 -19.49 -10.84 27.96
N GLN A 15 -20.65 -10.20 28.13
CA GLN A 15 -21.23 -9.35 27.11
C GLN A 15 -20.41 -8.06 27.04
N ARG A 16 -19.37 -8.13 26.19
CA ARG A 16 -18.78 -7.08 25.36
C ARG A 16 -19.37 -5.69 25.63
N LEU A 17 -18.69 -4.95 26.50
CA LEU A 17 -19.03 -3.59 26.87
C LEU A 17 -18.08 -2.60 26.17
N ASP A 18 -17.93 -2.74 24.85
CA ASP A 18 -17.10 -1.82 24.06
C ASP A 18 -17.80 -1.51 22.74
N THR A 19 -18.76 -0.60 22.81
CA THR A 19 -19.24 0.11 21.62
C THR A 19 -19.34 1.57 22.00
N PRO A 20 -18.36 2.42 21.61
CA PRO A 20 -18.49 3.84 21.88
C PRO A 20 -19.68 4.38 21.09
N MET A 21 -20.68 4.85 21.83
CA MET A 21 -21.81 5.60 21.30
C MET A 21 -21.31 6.84 20.56
N ALA A 22 -21.28 6.79 19.23
CA ALA A 22 -21.08 7.96 18.39
C ALA A 22 -22.35 8.82 18.36
N HIS A 23 -22.64 9.51 19.46
CA HIS A 23 -23.59 10.61 19.47
C HIS A 23 -22.94 11.84 18.84
N ARG A 24 -23.03 11.97 17.51
CA ARG A 24 -22.94 13.28 16.86
C ARG A 24 -24.15 13.47 15.96
N ARG A 25 -25.11 14.23 16.49
CA ARG A 25 -26.20 14.86 15.73
C ARG A 25 -25.58 15.73 14.63
N ALA A 26 -25.51 15.21 13.41
CA ALA A 26 -25.25 16.02 12.22
C ALA A 26 -26.57 16.73 11.84
N LEU A 27 -26.92 17.76 12.61
CA LEU A 27 -28.14 18.58 12.41
C LEU A 27 -27.96 19.64 11.30
N VAL A 28 -26.84 19.61 10.59
CA VAL A 28 -26.59 20.51 9.45
C VAL A 28 -26.67 19.68 8.19
N ARG A 29 -27.85 19.67 7.56
CA ARG A 29 -28.03 19.33 6.16
C ARG A 29 -27.21 20.34 5.36
N ARG A 30 -25.92 20.04 5.15
CA ARG A 30 -25.10 20.80 4.21
C ARG A 30 -25.85 20.78 2.88
N PRO A 31 -26.09 21.93 2.24
CA PRO A 31 -26.65 21.91 0.90
C PRO A 31 -25.70 21.05 0.06
N ALA A 32 -26.21 19.93 -0.45
CA ALA A 32 -25.54 19.15 -1.46
C ALA A 32 -25.54 20.02 -2.71
N TYR A 33 -24.58 20.95 -2.76
CA TYR A 33 -24.24 21.65 -3.97
C TYR A 33 -23.88 20.57 -4.99
N ASP A 34 -24.60 20.58 -6.11
CA ASP A 34 -24.45 19.59 -7.17
C ASP A 34 -23.00 19.58 -7.67
N SER A 35 -22.19 18.68 -7.11
CA SER A 35 -20.75 18.67 -7.30
C SER A 35 -20.37 18.21 -8.70
N ASP A 36 -21.28 17.57 -9.43
CA ASP A 36 -20.96 16.96 -10.72
C ASP A 36 -20.97 18.00 -11.85
N THR A 37 -21.99 18.86 -11.94
CA THR A 37 -22.07 19.90 -12.97
C THR A 37 -20.99 20.97 -12.82
N PHE A 38 -20.75 21.45 -11.60
CA PHE A 38 -19.66 22.40 -11.33
C PHE A 38 -18.27 21.78 -11.46
N GLY A 39 -18.16 20.47 -11.28
CA GLY A 39 -16.93 19.74 -11.47
C GLY A 39 -16.44 19.71 -12.91
N VAL A 40 -17.35 19.36 -13.82
CA VAL A 40 -17.08 19.35 -15.26
C VAL A 40 -16.77 20.77 -15.76
N PHE A 41 -17.47 21.78 -15.24
CA PHE A 41 -17.20 23.17 -15.57
C PHE A 41 -15.80 23.61 -15.11
N ALA A 42 -15.42 23.32 -13.85
CA ALA A 42 -14.11 23.68 -13.32
C ALA A 42 -12.97 22.95 -14.05
N GLU A 43 -13.14 21.68 -14.41
CA GLU A 43 -12.15 20.92 -15.18
C GLU A 43 -11.95 21.49 -16.59
N THR A 44 -13.06 21.82 -17.26
CA THR A 44 -13.02 22.47 -18.58
C THR A 44 -12.37 23.85 -18.50
N PHE A 45 -12.71 24.64 -17.48
CA PHE A 45 -12.16 25.98 -17.26
C PHE A 45 -10.66 25.93 -16.93
N ALA A 46 -10.22 24.97 -16.12
CA ALA A 46 -8.81 24.76 -15.79
C ALA A 46 -7.99 24.38 -17.04
N ARG A 47 -8.51 23.48 -17.88
CA ARG A 47 -7.89 23.14 -19.17
C ARG A 47 -7.84 24.33 -20.13
N PHE A 48 -8.89 25.16 -20.12
CA PHE A 48 -8.98 26.35 -20.97
C PHE A 48 -7.97 27.44 -20.56
N MET A 49 -7.87 27.75 -19.25
CA MET A 49 -6.91 28.73 -18.72
C MET A 49 -5.45 28.26 -18.79
N GLY A 50 -5.17 26.95 -18.72
CA GLY A 50 -3.82 26.41 -18.80
C GLY A 50 -3.20 26.42 -20.19
N THR A 51 -3.97 26.74 -21.23
CA THR A 51 -3.52 26.70 -22.63
C THR A 51 -3.28 28.12 -23.16
N ALA A 52 -2.22 28.32 -23.96
CA ALA A 52 -1.92 29.61 -24.63
C ALA A 52 -3.09 30.14 -25.51
N THR A 53 -4.04 29.28 -25.85
CA THR A 53 -5.26 29.58 -26.58
C THR A 53 -6.13 30.64 -25.90
N PHE A 54 -6.24 30.67 -24.57
CA PHE A 54 -7.03 31.70 -23.88
C PHE A 54 -6.48 33.11 -24.11
N LEU A 55 -5.15 33.25 -23.97
CA LEU A 55 -4.46 34.53 -24.22
C LEU A 55 -4.67 34.96 -25.68
N ALA A 56 -4.53 34.04 -26.64
CA ALA A 56 -4.75 34.33 -28.05
C ALA A 56 -6.17 34.85 -28.34
N TYR A 57 -7.21 34.20 -27.77
CA TYR A 57 -8.59 34.66 -27.90
C TYR A 57 -8.82 36.03 -27.27
N MET A 58 -8.28 36.27 -26.07
CA MET A 58 -8.41 37.57 -25.39
C MET A 58 -7.71 38.69 -26.16
N THR A 59 -6.51 38.44 -26.69
CA THR A 59 -5.81 39.40 -27.55
C THR A 59 -6.59 39.68 -28.82
N MET A 60 -7.12 38.64 -29.47
CA MET A 60 -7.95 38.79 -30.67
C MET A 60 -9.20 39.63 -30.38
N PHE A 61 -9.89 39.36 -29.26
CA PHE A 61 -11.06 40.13 -28.84
C PHE A 61 -10.74 41.62 -28.68
N VAL A 62 -9.66 41.95 -27.96
CA VAL A 62 -9.22 43.34 -27.78
C VAL A 62 -8.85 43.98 -29.12
N LEU A 63 -8.12 43.28 -29.98
CA LEU A 63 -7.74 43.79 -31.30
C LEU A 63 -8.96 44.07 -32.17
N VAL A 64 -9.93 43.15 -32.22
CA VAL A 64 -11.18 43.33 -32.98
C VAL A 64 -11.97 44.50 -32.43
N TRP A 65 -12.09 44.63 -31.11
CA TRP A 65 -12.82 45.73 -30.47
C TRP A 65 -12.21 47.09 -30.79
N VAL A 66 -10.89 47.23 -30.63
CA VAL A 66 -10.16 48.46 -30.94
C VAL A 66 -10.25 48.76 -32.43
N SER A 67 -10.04 47.75 -33.29
CA SER A 67 -10.11 47.93 -34.74
C SER A 67 -11.51 48.38 -35.17
N TRP A 68 -12.56 47.79 -34.61
CA TRP A 68 -13.93 48.20 -34.89
C TRP A 68 -14.16 49.66 -34.49
N ASN A 69 -13.81 50.05 -33.27
CA ASN A 69 -14.06 51.41 -32.78
C ASN A 69 -13.15 52.49 -33.39
N VAL A 70 -12.01 52.11 -33.97
CA VAL A 70 -11.11 53.04 -34.68
C VAL A 70 -11.47 53.16 -36.16
N LEU A 71 -11.74 52.04 -36.85
CA LEU A 71 -11.97 52.02 -38.29
C LEU A 71 -13.44 52.23 -38.69
N ALA A 72 -14.41 52.01 -37.79
CA ALA A 72 -15.82 52.25 -38.10
C ALA A 72 -16.09 53.75 -38.36
N PRO A 73 -17.12 54.09 -39.16
CA PRO A 73 -17.63 55.46 -39.29
C PRO A 73 -18.06 56.02 -37.93
N GLU A 74 -17.99 57.35 -37.74
CA GLU A 74 -18.29 58.01 -36.45
C GLU A 74 -19.68 57.63 -35.90
N ASP A 75 -20.66 57.41 -36.77
CA ASP A 75 -22.03 57.04 -36.39
C ASP A 75 -22.16 55.60 -35.82
N LEU A 76 -21.15 54.75 -36.02
CA LEU A 76 -21.14 53.33 -35.59
C LEU A 76 -20.10 53.05 -34.50
N ARG A 77 -19.35 54.07 -34.05
CA ARG A 77 -18.41 53.96 -32.94
C ARG A 77 -19.17 54.11 -31.63
N TRP A 78 -19.20 53.05 -30.83
CA TRP A 78 -19.88 53.07 -29.53
C TRP A 78 -18.91 53.19 -28.35
N ASP A 79 -17.61 52.94 -28.56
CA ASP A 79 -16.56 53.04 -27.55
C ASP A 79 -15.33 53.79 -28.10
N GLY A 80 -15.42 55.13 -28.14
CA GLY A 80 -14.32 55.99 -28.58
C GLY A 80 -13.18 56.08 -27.56
N TYR A 81 -12.00 56.54 -27.99
CA TYR A 81 -10.85 56.77 -27.11
C TYR A 81 -11.25 57.66 -25.92
N PRO A 82 -11.05 57.24 -24.65
CA PRO A 82 -10.09 56.24 -24.16
C PRO A 82 -10.61 54.79 -23.95
N PHE A 83 -11.66 54.35 -24.65
CA PHE A 83 -12.25 52.99 -24.56
C PHE A 83 -12.78 52.63 -23.16
N ILE A 84 -13.73 53.43 -22.68
CA ILE A 84 -14.29 53.27 -21.33
C ILE A 84 -15.05 51.94 -21.19
N PHE A 85 -15.78 51.51 -22.22
CA PHE A 85 -16.56 50.27 -22.14
C PHE A 85 -15.66 49.04 -22.13
N LEU A 86 -14.63 49.01 -22.98
CA LEU A 86 -13.61 47.96 -22.93
C LEU A 86 -12.98 47.87 -21.54
N THR A 87 -12.63 49.01 -20.96
CA THR A 87 -12.03 49.07 -19.61
C THR A 87 -12.99 48.57 -18.53
N LEU A 88 -14.26 48.97 -18.60
CA LEU A 88 -15.30 48.50 -17.67
C LEU A 88 -15.49 46.98 -17.76
N ILE A 89 -15.56 46.44 -18.97
CA ILE A 89 -15.69 44.99 -19.18
C ILE A 89 -14.46 44.25 -18.65
N LEU A 90 -13.24 44.71 -18.94
CA LEU A 90 -12.01 44.07 -18.45
C LEU A 90 -11.89 44.13 -16.92
N SER A 91 -12.26 45.25 -16.30
CA SER A 91 -12.23 45.36 -14.83
C SER A 91 -13.27 44.47 -14.15
N LEU A 92 -14.48 44.39 -14.71
CA LEU A 92 -15.49 43.42 -14.27
C LEU A 92 -15.00 41.99 -14.45
N GLN A 93 -14.32 41.71 -15.58
CA GLN A 93 -13.79 40.39 -15.89
C GLN A 93 -12.78 39.91 -14.83
N ALA A 94 -11.86 40.79 -14.45
CA ALA A 94 -10.91 40.51 -13.38
C ALA A 94 -11.61 40.31 -12.02
N SER A 95 -12.64 41.12 -11.72
CA SER A 95 -13.37 41.06 -10.46
C SER A 95 -14.15 39.76 -10.27
N TYR A 96 -14.81 39.24 -11.31
CA TYR A 96 -15.56 37.98 -11.20
C TYR A 96 -14.65 36.73 -11.25
N ALA A 97 -13.43 36.86 -11.79
CA ALA A 97 -12.50 35.74 -11.85
C ALA A 97 -12.08 35.26 -10.44
N ALA A 98 -11.83 36.19 -9.51
CA ALA A 98 -11.40 35.87 -8.14
C ALA A 98 -12.35 34.89 -7.39
N PRO A 99 -13.67 35.13 -7.30
CA PRO A 99 -14.58 34.19 -6.63
C PRO A 99 -14.71 32.85 -7.37
N LEU A 100 -14.66 32.82 -8.70
CA LEU A 100 -14.67 31.57 -9.46
C LEU A 100 -13.41 30.74 -9.21
N ILE A 101 -12.25 31.40 -9.18
CA ILE A 101 -10.97 30.75 -8.84
C ILE A 101 -11.03 30.21 -7.41
N LEU A 102 -11.55 30.98 -6.45
CA LEU A 102 -11.69 30.55 -5.06
C LEU A 102 -12.58 29.31 -4.93
N LEU A 103 -13.68 29.23 -5.67
CA LEU A 103 -14.54 28.03 -5.69
C LEU A 103 -13.82 26.83 -6.30
N ALA A 104 -13.05 27.03 -7.38
CA ALA A 104 -12.24 25.97 -7.98
C ALA A 104 -11.14 25.48 -7.02
N GLN A 105 -10.49 26.39 -6.31
CA GLN A 105 -9.44 26.10 -5.32
C GLN A 105 -9.98 25.32 -4.13
N ASN A 106 -11.11 25.73 -3.53
CA ASN A 106 -11.75 25.00 -2.42
C ASN A 106 -12.01 23.52 -2.74
N ARG A 107 -12.33 23.22 -4.00
CA ARG A 107 -12.54 21.84 -4.45
C ARG A 107 -11.24 21.08 -4.65
N GLN A 108 -10.20 21.72 -5.18
CA GLN A 108 -8.88 21.09 -5.28
C GLN A 108 -8.32 20.79 -3.89
N GLU A 109 -8.39 21.74 -2.96
CA GLU A 109 -7.98 21.53 -1.57
C GLU A 109 -8.73 20.38 -0.88
N ALA A 110 -10.03 20.23 -1.15
CA ALA A 110 -10.81 19.10 -0.64
C ALA A 110 -10.32 17.75 -1.19
N ARG A 111 -9.94 17.68 -2.47
CA ARG A 111 -9.36 16.46 -3.08
C ARG A 111 -7.98 16.18 -2.52
N ASP A 112 -7.12 17.19 -2.47
CA ASP A 112 -5.75 17.09 -1.96
C ASP A 112 -5.73 16.63 -0.51
N LYS A 113 -6.70 17.07 0.30
CA LYS A 113 -6.87 16.60 1.67
C LYS A 113 -7.18 15.10 1.74
N VAL A 114 -8.10 14.61 0.90
CA VAL A 114 -8.47 13.18 0.86
C VAL A 114 -7.27 12.33 0.42
N ILE A 115 -6.57 12.77 -0.63
CA ILE A 115 -5.35 12.10 -1.11
C ILE A 115 -4.30 12.06 0.00
N GLY A 116 -4.07 13.18 0.70
CA GLY A 116 -3.12 13.25 1.80
C GLY A 116 -3.51 12.38 3.00
N GLU A 117 -4.80 12.21 3.30
CA GLU A 117 -5.25 11.27 4.34
C GLU A 117 -5.04 9.81 3.95
N GLN A 118 -5.30 9.46 2.69
CA GLN A 118 -5.06 8.12 2.16
C GLN A 118 -3.57 7.78 2.14
N ASP A 119 -2.73 8.72 1.70
CA ASP A 119 -1.28 8.54 1.68
C ASP A 119 -0.70 8.30 3.07
N ARG A 120 -1.15 9.07 4.08
CA ARG A 120 -0.76 8.82 5.48
C ARG A 120 -1.18 7.43 5.96
N GLN A 121 -2.38 6.97 5.62
CA GLN A 121 -2.83 5.62 5.99
C GLN A 121 -2.02 4.53 5.27
N ALA A 122 -1.73 4.71 3.98
CA ALA A 122 -0.91 3.80 3.20
C ALA A 122 0.51 3.72 3.78
N ASN A 123 1.12 4.85 4.12
CA ASN A 123 2.44 4.90 4.71
C ASN A 123 2.48 4.23 6.10
N ALA A 124 1.46 4.45 6.92
CA ALA A 124 1.34 3.77 8.22
C ALA A 124 1.22 2.25 8.07
N ARG A 125 0.44 1.76 7.09
CA ARG A 125 0.36 0.33 6.77
C ARG A 125 1.70 -0.21 6.24
N GLY A 126 2.35 0.52 5.35
CA GLY A 126 3.67 0.16 4.83
C GLY A 126 4.72 0.04 5.92
N HIS A 127 4.74 0.95 6.90
CA HIS A 127 5.60 0.83 8.08
C HIS A 127 5.31 -0.45 8.88
N ALA A 128 4.05 -0.77 9.13
CA ALA A 128 3.66 -1.99 9.86
C ALA A 128 4.05 -3.27 9.09
N ASP A 129 3.85 -3.29 7.77
CA ASP A 129 4.22 -4.43 6.92
C ASP A 129 5.75 -4.62 6.90
N MET A 130 6.52 -3.53 6.82
CA MET A 130 7.98 -3.59 6.92
C MET A 130 8.44 -4.12 8.30
N GLU A 131 7.81 -3.68 9.40
CA GLU A 131 8.12 -4.22 10.73
C GLU A 131 7.78 -5.71 10.84
N PHE A 132 6.64 -6.13 10.27
CA PHE A 132 6.24 -7.53 10.25
C PHE A 132 7.24 -8.38 9.46
N LEU A 133 7.57 -7.95 8.24
CA LEU A 133 8.56 -8.62 7.40
C LEU A 133 9.95 -8.64 8.07
N ALA A 134 10.37 -7.58 8.75
CA ALA A 134 11.63 -7.56 9.48
C ALA A 134 11.64 -8.58 10.63
N ARG A 135 10.53 -8.73 11.35
CA ARG A 135 10.38 -9.76 12.39
C ARG A 135 10.38 -11.17 11.81
N GLU A 136 9.67 -11.39 10.70
CA GLU A 136 9.66 -12.69 10.01
C GLU A 136 11.04 -13.05 9.42
N VAL A 137 11.77 -12.08 8.88
CA VAL A 137 13.14 -12.32 8.41
C VAL A 137 14.07 -12.63 9.58
N ALA A 138 13.88 -11.96 10.73
CA ALA A 138 14.65 -12.26 11.93
C ALA A 138 14.35 -13.65 12.50
N SER A 139 13.07 -14.05 12.57
CA SER A 139 12.67 -15.39 13.02
C SER A 139 13.17 -16.47 12.06
N LEU A 140 13.04 -16.26 10.75
CA LEU A 140 13.57 -17.15 9.73
C LEU A 140 15.10 -17.29 9.83
N ARG A 141 15.82 -16.19 10.05
CA ARG A 141 17.28 -16.20 10.25
C ARG A 141 17.67 -17.00 11.49
N MET A 142 16.93 -16.87 12.59
CA MET A 142 17.18 -17.65 13.82
C MET A 142 16.92 -19.14 13.58
N ALA A 143 15.78 -19.49 12.98
CA ALA A 143 15.43 -20.88 12.67
C ALA A 143 16.46 -21.53 11.72
N VAL A 144 16.90 -20.82 10.68
CA VAL A 144 17.97 -21.29 9.79
C VAL A 144 19.31 -21.38 10.53
N GLY A 145 19.62 -20.42 11.41
CA GLY A 145 20.84 -20.44 12.22
C GLY A 145 20.93 -21.63 13.17
N GLU A 146 19.81 -22.05 13.75
CA GLU A 146 19.74 -23.25 14.61
C GLU A 146 19.94 -24.54 13.81
N VAL A 147 19.27 -24.69 12.66
CA VAL A 147 19.38 -25.89 11.81
C VAL A 147 20.71 -25.97 11.07
N ALA A 148 21.35 -24.84 10.79
CA ALA A 148 22.62 -24.77 10.06
C ALA A 148 23.84 -24.59 10.98
N THR A 149 23.79 -25.01 12.25
CA THR A 149 25.01 -25.00 13.06
C THR A 149 26.02 -25.96 12.43
N ARG A 150 27.22 -25.44 12.15
CA ARG A 150 28.33 -26.21 11.54
C ARG A 150 28.57 -27.53 12.26
N ASP A 151 28.38 -27.54 13.58
CA ASP A 151 28.58 -28.73 14.40
C ASP A 151 27.47 -29.78 14.21
N PHE A 152 26.22 -29.36 13.99
CA PHE A 152 25.11 -30.26 13.63
C PHE A 152 25.29 -30.85 12.22
N LEU A 153 25.57 -30.01 11.22
CA LEU A 153 25.89 -30.53 9.87
C LEU A 153 27.11 -31.47 9.91
N ARG A 154 28.10 -31.18 10.75
CA ARG A 154 29.29 -32.01 10.89
C ARG A 154 29.02 -33.31 11.64
N SER A 155 28.15 -33.32 12.65
CA SER A 155 27.75 -34.55 13.34
C SER A 155 26.94 -35.43 12.41
N GLU A 156 26.04 -34.85 11.60
CA GLU A 156 25.19 -35.62 10.69
C GLU A 156 25.95 -36.17 9.49
N LEU A 157 26.88 -35.39 8.93
CA LEU A 157 27.83 -35.89 7.95
C LEU A 157 28.69 -37.03 8.51
N ARG A 158 29.13 -36.95 9.77
CA ARG A 158 29.89 -38.03 10.42
C ARG A 158 29.04 -39.26 10.70
N SER A 159 27.80 -39.08 11.18
CA SER A 159 26.88 -40.18 11.44
C SER A 159 26.57 -40.95 10.15
N LEU A 160 26.27 -40.22 9.06
CA LEU A 160 26.04 -40.82 7.75
C LEU A 160 27.28 -41.51 7.19
N LEU A 161 28.47 -40.94 7.38
CA LEU A 161 29.73 -41.60 6.99
C LEU A 161 29.98 -42.88 7.80
N ALA A 162 29.77 -42.85 9.11
CA ALA A 162 29.93 -44.01 9.98
C ALA A 162 28.97 -45.14 9.59
N GLU A 163 27.70 -44.82 9.31
CA GLU A 163 26.72 -45.81 8.85
C GLU A 163 27.12 -46.48 7.52
N ILE A 164 27.76 -45.73 6.61
CA ILE A 164 28.26 -46.28 5.33
C ILE A 164 29.46 -47.20 5.55
N ASP A 165 30.38 -46.85 6.45
CA ASP A 165 31.55 -47.69 6.74
C ASP A 165 31.17 -48.97 7.49
N ASP A 166 30.28 -48.91 8.49
CA ASP A 166 29.73 -50.11 9.15
C ASP A 166 29.11 -51.08 8.13
N ARG A 167 28.29 -50.57 7.21
CA ARG A 167 27.71 -51.39 6.12
C ARG A 167 28.76 -52.00 5.18
N ARG A 168 29.94 -51.41 5.07
CA ARG A 168 31.05 -51.96 4.28
C ARG A 168 31.82 -53.03 5.06
N GLU A 169 31.99 -52.85 6.37
CA GLU A 169 32.62 -53.82 7.26
C GLU A 169 31.75 -55.08 7.40
N ASP A 170 30.45 -54.94 7.65
CA ASP A 170 29.51 -56.08 7.66
C ASP A 170 29.59 -56.90 6.37
N ARG A 171 29.65 -56.21 5.23
CA ARG A 171 29.76 -56.87 3.91
C ARG A 171 31.13 -57.52 3.67
N ARG A 172 32.19 -57.07 4.36
CA ARG A 172 33.54 -57.68 4.30
C ARG A 172 33.64 -58.89 5.22
N ASP A 173 33.02 -58.83 6.40
CA ASP A 173 33.05 -59.92 7.38
C ASP A 173 32.19 -61.11 6.94
N GLU A 174 31.03 -60.87 6.31
CA GLU A 174 30.28 -61.91 5.59
C GLU A 174 31.15 -62.59 4.51
N HIS A 175 32.03 -61.84 3.86
CA HIS A 175 32.94 -62.38 2.85
C HIS A 175 34.15 -63.13 3.45
N HIS A 176 34.58 -62.79 4.67
CA HIS A 176 35.69 -63.44 5.36
C HIS A 176 35.26 -64.77 6.02
N ASP A 177 34.04 -64.85 6.56
CA ASP A 177 33.54 -66.09 7.20
C ASP A 177 33.32 -67.21 6.18
N LEU A 178 32.95 -66.87 4.94
CA LEU A 178 32.91 -67.81 3.82
C LEU A 178 34.30 -68.33 3.38
N GLY A 179 35.40 -67.73 3.87
CA GLY A 179 36.76 -68.12 3.52
C GLY A 179 37.52 -68.92 4.60
N ARG A 180 37.00 -69.05 5.83
CA ARG A 180 37.74 -69.65 6.97
C ARG A 180 37.32 -71.07 7.35
N GLY A 181 36.33 -71.65 6.68
CA GLY A 181 35.87 -73.01 6.94
C GLY A 181 36.48 -74.09 6.04
N ASP A 182 37.80 -74.33 6.07
CA ASP A 182 38.33 -75.67 5.77
C ASP A 182 39.80 -75.82 6.22
N GLY A 183 40.05 -76.68 7.19
CA GLY A 183 41.40 -77.05 7.65
C GLY A 183 41.30 -78.33 8.48
N PRO A 184 41.76 -79.49 7.99
CA PRO A 184 41.40 -80.78 8.57
C PRO A 184 42.21 -81.07 9.86
N ASP A 185 41.49 -81.47 10.90
CA ASP A 185 42.01 -81.90 12.20
C ASP A 185 42.50 -83.36 12.08
N ASP A 186 43.82 -83.56 12.05
CA ASP A 186 44.46 -84.88 12.01
C ASP A 186 44.65 -85.43 13.43
N GLY A 187 43.80 -86.39 13.78
CA GLY A 187 43.90 -87.16 15.01
C GLY A 187 44.85 -88.35 14.90
N SER A 188 45.80 -88.45 15.82
CA SER A 188 46.46 -89.73 16.17
C SER A 188 46.92 -89.67 17.63
N ARG A 189 46.20 -90.32 18.57
CA ARG A 189 46.40 -91.71 19.04
C ARG A 189 47.89 -92.05 19.26
N HIS A 190 48.31 -92.34 20.49
CA HIS A 190 48.39 -93.71 21.05
C HIS A 190 49.12 -93.75 22.42
N ARG A 191 48.54 -94.54 23.33
CA ARG A 191 49.08 -95.27 24.51
C ARG A 191 50.60 -95.30 24.78
N GLY A 192 50.92 -95.39 26.07
CA GLY A 192 52.05 -96.21 26.55
C GLY A 192 52.50 -95.83 27.94
#